data_AF-A0A5C5AEY9-F1
#
_entry.id   AF-A0A5C5AEY9-F1
#
_cell.length_a   1.000
_cell.length_b   1.000
_cell.length_c   1.000
_cell.angle_alpha   90.00
_cell.angle_beta   90.00
_cell.angle_gamma   90.00
#
_symmetry.space_group_name_H-M   'P 1'
#
loop_
_entity.id
_entity.type
_entity.pdbx_description
1 polymer ?
#
loop_
_entity_poly.entity_id
_entity_poly.type
_entity_poly.pdbx_seq_one_letter_code
_entity_poly.pdbx_strand_id
1 'polypeptide(L)'
;MNRDEKLSLNKGMVRPENIGPTFPVLPPIYIPTGATGSTGATGSTGSTGTTGATGATGPTGPTGVIGPITTNNLLFYTFSDGEKLTYTDSDGLAQYGTTHILSPDEVSYINLFINGILQPQPLYQVSTGQLTLLDNQPPSQGSSIILQFIIIN
;
A
#
# COMPACT_ATOMS: atom_id res chain seq x y z
N MET A 1 -48.93 -2.86 17.57
CA MET A 1 -48.37 -3.69 18.64
C MET A 1 -49.06 -5.05 18.56
N ASN A 2 -48.39 -6.07 18.01
CA ASN A 2 -48.91 -7.44 17.95
C ASN A 2 -48.45 -8.18 19.21
N ARG A 3 -49.37 -8.84 19.91
CA ARG A 3 -49.09 -9.89 20.89
C ARG A 3 -50.13 -11.00 20.74
N ASP A 4 -49.62 -12.18 20.40
CA ASP A 4 -49.87 -13.48 21.02
C ASP A 4 -51.31 -13.86 21.41
N GLU A 5 -51.78 -15.01 20.91
CA GLU A 5 -52.39 -16.09 21.72
C GLU A 5 -52.68 -17.30 20.80
N LYS A 6 -51.78 -18.29 20.74
CA LYS A 6 -51.66 -19.47 21.61
C LYS A 6 -52.76 -20.53 21.38
N LEU A 7 -52.27 -21.73 21.01
CA LEU A 7 -52.94 -23.02 20.83
C LEU A 7 -54.14 -23.34 21.74
N SER A 8 -55.08 -24.10 21.20
CA SER A 8 -55.87 -25.08 21.98
C SER A 8 -56.02 -26.39 21.21
N LEU A 9 -55.57 -27.48 21.84
CA LEU A 9 -55.64 -28.87 21.38
C LEU A 9 -57.05 -29.43 21.60
N ASN A 10 -57.60 -30.14 20.61
CA ASN A 10 -58.74 -31.04 20.79
C ASN A 10 -58.45 -32.41 20.16
N LYS A 11 -58.10 -33.35 21.05
CA LYS A 11 -57.85 -34.77 20.80
C LYS A 11 -59.17 -35.52 20.61
N GLY A 12 -59.49 -35.93 19.38
CA GLY A 12 -60.57 -36.85 19.05
C GLY A 12 -60.01 -38.24 18.73
N MET A 13 -60.19 -39.18 19.66
CA MET A 13 -59.73 -40.57 19.58
C MET A 13 -60.58 -41.36 18.56
N VAL A 14 -59.99 -41.80 17.44
CA VAL A 14 -60.64 -42.74 16.50
C VAL A 14 -60.48 -44.16 17.05
N ARG A 15 -61.60 -44.88 17.17
CA ARG A 15 -61.67 -46.25 17.71
C ARG A 15 -61.22 -47.28 16.66
N PRO A 16 -60.56 -48.39 17.05
CA PRO A 16 -59.97 -49.36 16.13
C PRO A 16 -60.91 -49.90 15.04
N GLU A 17 -62.20 -49.98 15.35
CA GLU A 17 -63.26 -50.50 14.50
C GLU A 17 -63.75 -49.54 13.39
N ASN A 18 -63.22 -48.31 13.27
CA ASN A 18 -63.69 -47.28 12.33
C ASN A 18 -62.67 -46.87 11.25
N ILE A 19 -61.62 -47.65 11.00
CA ILE A 19 -60.61 -47.35 9.98
C ILE A 19 -60.67 -48.38 8.83
N GLY A 20 -61.53 -48.11 7.83
CA GLY A 20 -61.45 -48.64 6.45
C GLY A 20 -61.94 -50.08 6.19
N PRO A 21 -62.30 -50.42 4.93
CA PRO A 21 -62.84 -51.74 4.59
C PRO A 21 -61.77 -52.85 4.65
N THR A 22 -62.11 -54.00 5.22
CA THR A 22 -61.27 -55.21 5.18
C THR A 22 -61.33 -55.84 3.78
N PHE A 23 -60.20 -55.89 3.08
CA PHE A 23 -60.08 -56.49 1.74
C PHE A 23 -59.93 -58.02 1.79
N PRO A 24 -60.40 -58.76 0.76
CA PRO A 24 -60.20 -60.21 0.67
C PRO A 24 -58.73 -60.58 0.42
N VAL A 25 -58.35 -61.78 0.83
CA VAL A 25 -56.98 -62.32 0.68
C VAL A 25 -56.72 -62.69 -0.78
N LEU A 26 -55.58 -62.24 -1.31
CA LEU A 26 -55.16 -62.48 -2.70
C LEU A 26 -54.52 -63.87 -2.90
N PRO A 27 -54.55 -64.43 -4.13
CA PRO A 27 -53.90 -65.70 -4.45
C PRO A 27 -52.37 -65.64 -4.34
N PRO A 28 -51.69 -66.80 -4.17
CA PRO A 28 -50.23 -66.84 -4.01
C PRO A 28 -49.50 -66.42 -5.28
N ILE A 29 -48.52 -65.53 -5.11
CA ILE A 29 -47.64 -65.05 -6.19
C ILE A 29 -46.47 -66.02 -6.34
N TYR A 30 -46.26 -66.55 -7.54
CA TYR A 30 -45.04 -67.29 -7.89
C TYR A 30 -43.99 -66.30 -8.40
N ILE A 31 -42.91 -66.11 -7.64
CA ILE A 31 -41.78 -65.27 -8.04
C ILE A 31 -40.70 -66.13 -8.73
N PRO A 32 -40.14 -65.69 -9.88
CA PRO A 32 -38.94 -66.32 -10.41
C PRO A 32 -37.78 -66.06 -9.43
N THR A 33 -36.94 -67.08 -9.21
CA THR A 33 -35.70 -66.94 -8.42
C THR A 33 -34.88 -65.79 -9.03
N GLY A 34 -34.64 -64.73 -8.25
CA GLY A 34 -33.91 -63.56 -8.69
C GLY A 34 -32.48 -63.89 -9.09
N ALA A 35 -31.91 -63.10 -10.01
CA ALA A 35 -30.51 -63.19 -10.41
C ALA A 35 -29.59 -63.16 -9.18
N THR A 36 -28.49 -63.94 -9.23
CA THR A 36 -27.42 -63.92 -8.24
C THR A 36 -27.09 -62.49 -7.83
N GLY A 37 -27.17 -62.19 -6.54
CA GLY A 37 -26.95 -60.84 -6.01
C GLY A 37 -25.60 -60.27 -6.44
N SER A 38 -25.57 -58.97 -6.72
CA SER A 38 -24.33 -58.28 -7.09
C SER A 38 -23.27 -58.48 -6.01
N THR A 39 -22.03 -58.76 -6.44
CA THR A 39 -20.85 -58.74 -5.57
C THR A 39 -20.89 -57.50 -4.67
N GLY A 40 -20.75 -57.71 -3.36
CA GLY A 40 -20.82 -56.64 -2.37
C GLY A 40 -19.86 -55.50 -2.71
N ALA A 41 -20.29 -54.26 -2.44
CA ALA A 41 -19.48 -53.08 -2.72
C ALA A 41 -18.08 -53.21 -2.10
N THR A 42 -17.04 -52.97 -2.90
CA THR A 42 -15.66 -52.82 -2.41
C THR A 42 -15.67 -51.83 -1.24
N GLY A 43 -15.12 -52.24 -0.09
CA GLY A 43 -15.05 -51.39 1.10
C GLY A 43 -14.43 -50.03 0.80
N SER A 44 -14.92 -48.97 1.47
CA SER A 44 -14.43 -47.61 1.27
C SER A 44 -12.92 -47.53 1.41
N THR A 45 -12.24 -46.96 0.41
CA THR A 45 -10.82 -46.57 0.50
C THR A 45 -10.60 -45.81 1.81
N GLY A 46 -9.63 -46.27 2.62
CA GLY A 46 -9.29 -45.62 3.89
C GLY A 46 -8.97 -44.13 3.70
N SER A 47 -9.25 -43.31 4.72
CA SER A 47 -8.98 -41.87 4.67
C SER A 47 -7.54 -41.58 4.28
N THR A 48 -7.33 -40.74 3.27
CA THR A 48 -6.01 -40.19 2.94
C THR A 48 -5.36 -39.64 4.21
N GLY A 49 -4.13 -40.08 4.51
CA GLY A 49 -3.39 -39.63 5.69
C GLY A 49 -3.24 -38.10 5.71
N THR A 50 -3.14 -37.52 6.90
CA THR A 50 -2.97 -36.07 7.10
C THR A 50 -1.74 -35.57 6.34
N THR A 51 -1.89 -34.49 5.57
CA THR A 51 -0.76 -33.77 4.96
C THR A 51 0.29 -33.47 6.03
N GLY A 52 1.55 -33.83 5.77
CA GLY A 52 2.65 -33.58 6.71
C GLY A 52 2.82 -32.08 7.01
N ALA A 53 3.34 -31.76 8.20
CA ALA A 53 3.57 -30.38 8.60
C ALA A 53 4.46 -29.65 7.58
N THR A 54 4.08 -28.41 7.25
CA THR A 54 4.92 -27.51 6.44
C THR A 54 6.29 -27.37 7.10
N GLY A 55 7.36 -27.56 6.31
CA GLY A 55 8.73 -27.41 6.81
C GLY A 55 9.02 -26.01 7.34
N ALA A 56 9.99 -25.90 8.25
CA ALA A 56 10.40 -24.63 8.83
C ALA A 56 10.86 -23.65 7.73
N THR A 57 10.49 -22.37 7.88
CA THR A 57 11.01 -21.30 7.03
C THR A 57 12.54 -21.26 7.11
N GLY A 58 13.20 -21.13 5.96
CA GLY A 58 14.67 -21.03 5.90
C GLY A 58 15.19 -19.79 6.63
N PRO A 59 16.49 -19.76 6.98
CA PRO A 59 17.08 -18.62 7.67
C PRO A 59 16.99 -17.36 6.81
N THR A 60 16.76 -16.20 7.45
CA THR A 60 16.87 -14.90 6.79
C THR A 60 18.30 -14.72 6.26
N GLY A 61 18.43 -14.30 5.00
CA GLY A 61 19.74 -14.02 4.40
C GLY A 61 20.47 -12.87 5.13
N PRO A 62 21.79 -12.74 4.94
CA PRO A 62 22.55 -11.66 5.56
C PRO A 62 22.00 -10.30 5.11
N THR A 63 21.84 -9.36 6.06
CA THR A 63 21.56 -7.96 5.75
C THR A 63 22.76 -7.40 4.95
N GLY A 64 22.50 -6.84 3.76
CA GLY A 64 23.54 -6.21 2.97
C GLY A 64 24.18 -5.03 3.71
N VAL A 65 25.49 -4.85 3.55
CA VAL A 65 26.18 -3.68 4.13
C VAL A 65 25.82 -2.43 3.33
N ILE A 66 25.30 -1.39 4.00
CA ILE A 66 25.12 -0.07 3.40
C ILE A 66 26.47 0.64 3.48
N GLY A 67 27.05 0.98 2.33
CA GLY A 67 28.29 1.76 2.26
C GLY A 67 28.11 3.20 2.76
N PRO A 68 29.21 3.93 3.03
CA PRO A 68 29.12 5.33 3.42
C PRO A 68 28.51 6.16 2.27
N ILE A 69 27.50 6.97 2.60
CA ILE A 69 26.93 7.96 1.66
C ILE A 69 27.88 9.16 1.64
N THR A 70 28.37 9.53 0.46
CA THR A 70 29.24 10.70 0.30
C THR A 70 28.41 11.92 -0.09
N THR A 71 28.71 13.08 0.49
CA THR A 71 27.95 14.30 0.24
C THR A 71 28.87 15.49 0.06
N ASN A 72 28.70 16.23 -1.04
CA ASN A 72 29.35 17.51 -1.26
C ASN A 72 28.35 18.64 -1.03
N ASN A 73 28.80 19.67 -0.30
CA ASN A 73 28.03 20.89 -0.03
C ASN A 73 28.74 22.08 -0.69
N LEU A 74 28.07 22.75 -1.60
CA LEU A 74 28.58 23.93 -2.30
C LEU A 74 27.64 25.10 -2.05
N LEU A 75 28.19 26.29 -1.85
CA LEU A 75 27.42 27.49 -1.55
C LEU A 75 27.72 28.56 -2.60
N PHE A 76 26.70 29.04 -3.31
CA PHE A 76 26.75 30.33 -3.97
C PHE A 76 26.27 31.39 -2.98
N TYR A 77 27.02 32.48 -2.85
CA TYR A 77 26.74 33.53 -1.87
C TYR A 77 26.84 34.91 -2.54
N THR A 78 25.85 35.76 -2.30
CA THR A 78 25.87 37.17 -2.74
C THR A 78 25.03 38.05 -1.81
N PHE A 79 25.05 39.37 -2.04
CA PHE A 79 24.20 40.33 -1.34
C PHE A 79 23.22 40.96 -2.33
N SER A 80 21.98 41.17 -1.88
CA SER A 80 21.00 41.92 -2.66
C SER A 80 21.38 43.40 -2.74
N ASP A 81 21.21 44.00 -3.91
CA ASP A 81 21.30 45.43 -4.13
C ASP A 81 20.01 46.18 -3.80
N GLY A 82 18.91 45.46 -3.52
CA GLY A 82 17.59 46.04 -3.29
C GLY A 82 16.74 46.22 -4.54
N GLU A 83 17.24 45.86 -5.72
CA GLU A 83 16.58 46.10 -7.01
C GLU A 83 16.46 44.82 -7.85
N LYS A 84 17.48 43.96 -7.82
CA LYS A 84 17.62 42.81 -8.71
C LYS A 84 16.87 41.58 -8.17
N LEU A 85 16.20 40.87 -9.09
CA LEU A 85 15.58 39.56 -8.85
C LEU A 85 16.37 38.40 -9.49
N THR A 86 17.28 38.68 -10.40
CA THR A 86 18.04 37.66 -11.12
C THR A 86 19.51 37.74 -10.74
N TYR A 87 20.08 36.69 -10.18
CA TYR A 87 21.49 36.61 -9.79
C TYR A 87 22.23 35.65 -10.71
N THR A 88 23.44 35.99 -11.09
CA THR A 88 24.29 35.23 -12.03
C THR A 88 25.65 34.94 -11.39
N ASP A 89 26.45 34.11 -12.07
CA ASP A 89 27.78 33.73 -11.58
C ASP A 89 28.68 34.94 -11.23
N SER A 90 28.52 36.04 -11.96
CA SER A 90 29.24 37.29 -11.73
C SER A 90 28.93 37.97 -10.39
N ASP A 91 27.76 37.70 -9.80
CA ASP A 91 27.38 38.27 -8.50
C ASP A 91 27.95 37.46 -7.33
N GLY A 92 28.45 36.26 -7.60
CA GLY A 92 28.95 35.34 -6.58
C GLY A 92 30.22 35.86 -5.91
N LEU A 93 30.28 35.72 -4.58
CA LEU A 93 31.44 36.08 -3.78
C LEU A 93 32.33 34.86 -3.54
N ALA A 94 33.43 34.76 -4.30
CA ALA A 94 34.38 33.63 -4.26
C ALA A 94 35.00 33.37 -2.87
N GLN A 95 35.04 34.37 -1.98
CA GLN A 95 35.56 34.21 -0.61
C GLN A 95 34.62 33.42 0.32
N TYR A 96 33.36 33.22 -0.08
CA TYR A 96 32.33 32.56 0.74
C TYR A 96 31.79 31.26 0.13
N GLY A 97 32.33 30.83 -1.03
CA GLY A 97 31.92 29.59 -1.67
C GLY A 97 32.25 29.55 -3.17
N THR A 98 31.38 28.89 -3.94
CA THR A 98 31.45 28.88 -5.39
C THR A 98 30.81 30.15 -5.96
N THR A 99 31.35 30.64 -7.07
CA THR A 99 30.68 31.65 -7.88
C THR A 99 29.78 31.03 -8.93
N HIS A 100 29.97 29.75 -9.26
CA HIS A 100 29.20 29.06 -10.29
C HIS A 100 27.90 28.47 -9.73
N ILE A 101 26.77 28.89 -10.29
CA ILE A 101 25.44 28.36 -10.00
C ILE A 101 25.22 27.09 -10.84
N LEU A 102 25.06 25.95 -10.17
CA LEU A 102 24.91 24.65 -10.81
C LEU A 102 23.49 24.42 -11.34
N SER A 103 23.40 23.54 -12.35
CA SER A 103 22.09 23.08 -12.85
C SER A 103 21.36 22.26 -11.78
N PRO A 104 20.03 22.36 -11.66
CA PRO A 104 19.22 21.42 -10.86
C PRO A 104 19.41 19.95 -11.26
N ASP A 105 19.77 19.67 -12.50
CA ASP A 105 19.99 18.31 -13.00
C ASP A 105 21.33 17.71 -12.54
N GLU A 106 22.25 18.54 -12.04
CA GLU A 106 23.60 18.13 -11.60
C GLU A 106 23.70 17.93 -10.09
N VAL A 107 22.62 18.22 -9.34
CA VAL A 107 22.62 18.25 -7.88
C VAL A 107 21.44 17.48 -7.31
N SER A 108 21.56 16.99 -6.08
CA SER A 108 20.49 16.24 -5.42
C SER A 108 19.46 17.18 -4.78
N TYR A 109 19.93 18.28 -4.18
CA TYR A 109 19.07 19.29 -3.56
C TYR A 109 19.60 20.70 -3.77
N ILE A 110 18.67 21.64 -3.83
CA ILE A 110 18.94 23.08 -3.85
C ILE A 110 18.11 23.74 -2.75
N ASN A 111 18.79 24.44 -1.83
CA ASN A 111 18.14 25.27 -0.83
C ASN A 111 18.51 26.74 -1.07
N LEU A 112 17.51 27.60 -1.19
CA LEU A 112 17.72 29.05 -1.24
C LEU A 112 17.41 29.65 0.13
N PHE A 113 18.32 30.46 0.64
CA PHE A 113 18.13 31.26 1.84
C PHE A 113 18.22 32.74 1.49
N ILE A 114 17.23 33.53 1.90
CA ILE A 114 17.24 34.99 1.78
C ILE A 114 17.15 35.57 3.19
N ASN A 115 18.15 36.37 3.57
CA ASN A 115 18.30 36.92 4.91
C ASN A 115 18.16 35.85 6.02
N GLY A 116 18.72 34.66 5.78
CA GLY A 116 18.65 33.51 6.69
C GLY A 116 17.35 32.70 6.66
N ILE A 117 16.33 33.13 5.89
CA ILE A 117 15.05 32.42 5.77
C ILE A 117 15.07 31.48 4.56
N LEU A 118 14.73 30.20 4.78
CA LEU A 118 14.59 29.20 3.72
C LEU A 118 13.40 29.57 2.80
N GLN A 119 13.67 29.64 1.50
CA GLN A 119 12.70 29.95 0.47
C GLN A 119 12.13 28.66 -0.13
N PRO A 120 10.80 28.53 -0.28
CA PRO A 120 10.20 27.39 -0.95
C PRO A 120 10.35 27.48 -2.49
N GLN A 121 10.44 26.33 -3.15
CA GLN A 121 10.68 26.22 -4.60
C GLN A 121 9.78 27.06 -5.51
N PRO A 122 8.47 27.26 -5.25
CA PRO A 122 7.64 28.08 -6.13
C PRO A 122 8.07 29.55 -6.23
N LEU A 123 8.92 30.03 -5.32
CA LEU A 123 9.36 31.43 -5.27
C LEU A 123 10.66 31.70 -6.05
N TYR A 124 11.29 30.67 -6.63
CA TYR A 124 12.52 30.86 -7.39
C TYR A 124 12.72 29.78 -8.45
N GLN A 125 13.51 30.12 -9.46
CA GLN A 125 14.01 29.19 -10.47
C GLN A 125 15.53 29.22 -10.48
N VAL A 126 16.12 28.05 -10.67
CA VAL A 126 17.57 27.90 -10.84
C VAL A 126 17.82 27.23 -12.18
N SER A 127 18.76 27.78 -12.92
CA SER A 127 19.35 27.20 -14.11
C SER A 127 20.86 27.37 -14.04
N THR A 128 21.58 26.70 -14.94
CA THR A 128 23.03 26.85 -15.02
C THR A 128 23.41 28.33 -15.14
N GLY A 129 24.20 28.80 -14.18
CA GLY A 129 24.70 30.16 -14.13
C GLY A 129 23.72 31.23 -13.65
N GLN A 130 22.49 30.86 -13.25
CA GLN A 130 21.46 31.84 -12.90
C GLN A 130 20.46 31.36 -11.84
N LEU A 131 20.19 32.24 -10.88
CA LEU A 131 19.08 32.19 -9.94
C LEU A 131 18.10 33.32 -10.30
N THR A 132 16.82 33.01 -10.47
CA THR A 132 15.77 34.02 -10.66
C THR A 132 14.73 33.91 -9.55
N LEU A 133 14.56 34.98 -8.78
CA LEU A 133 13.51 35.11 -7.79
C LEU A 133 12.20 35.48 -8.50
N LEU A 134 11.12 34.78 -8.16
CA LEU A 134 9.79 34.94 -8.77
C LEU A 134 8.83 35.77 -7.91
N ASP A 135 9.34 36.38 -6.84
CA ASP A 135 8.55 37.30 -6.02
C ASP A 135 8.32 38.64 -6.77
N ASN A 136 7.30 39.37 -6.33
CA ASN A 136 6.94 40.67 -6.89
C ASN A 136 7.89 41.78 -6.41
N GLN A 137 8.67 41.55 -5.35
CA GLN A 137 9.58 42.55 -4.77
C GLN A 137 10.98 41.97 -4.57
N PRO A 138 12.04 42.74 -4.88
CA PRO A 138 13.40 42.32 -4.62
C PRO A 138 13.67 42.20 -3.11
N PRO A 139 14.63 41.35 -2.70
CA PRO A 139 15.09 41.32 -1.31
C PRO A 139 15.59 42.69 -0.88
N SER A 140 15.51 43.01 0.41
CA SER A 140 16.02 44.29 0.92
C SER A 140 17.52 44.42 0.67
N GLN A 141 17.99 45.62 0.36
CA GLN A 141 19.40 45.91 0.13
C GLN A 141 20.28 45.39 1.29
N GLY A 142 21.37 44.73 0.95
CA GLY A 142 22.30 44.10 1.90
C GLY A 142 21.83 42.76 2.47
N SER A 143 20.64 42.28 2.11
CA SER A 143 20.19 40.93 2.49
C SER A 143 21.12 39.89 1.88
N SER A 144 21.57 38.93 2.70
CA SER A 144 22.35 37.79 2.22
C SER A 144 21.47 36.87 1.37
N ILE A 145 21.97 36.46 0.22
CA ILE A 145 21.34 35.46 -0.63
C ILE A 145 22.31 34.28 -0.74
N ILE A 146 21.86 33.12 -0.28
CA ILE A 146 22.68 31.91 -0.22
C ILE A 146 21.93 30.81 -0.97
N LEU A 147 22.54 30.30 -2.02
CA LEU A 147 22.05 29.15 -2.75
C LEU A 147 22.97 27.96 -2.44
N GLN A 148 22.44 27.01 -1.68
CA GLN A 148 23.16 25.82 -1.27
C GLN A 148 22.81 24.66 -2.19
N PHE A 149 23.86 24.03 -2.73
CA PHE A 149 23.78 22.82 -3.53
C PHE A 149 24.29 21.63 -2.70
N ILE A 150 23.50 20.57 -2.67
CA ILE A 150 23.85 19.31 -2.01
C ILE A 150 23.91 18.23 -3.09
N ILE A 151 25.07 17.59 -3.21
CA ILE A 151 25.30 16.49 -4.15
C ILE A 151 25.54 15.24 -3.32
N ILE A 152 24.73 14.21 -3.53
CA ILE A 152 24.86 12.90 -2.91
C ILE A 152 25.32 11.92 -3.99
N ASN A 153 26.47 11.25 -3.78
CA ASN A 153 27.04 10.26 -4.71
C ASN A 153 26.99 8.85 -4.15
#